data_AF-Q9ZDX2-F1
#
_entry.id   AF-Q9ZDX2-F1
#
_cell.length_a   1.000
_cell.length_b   1.000
_cell.length_c   1.000
_cell.angle_alpha   90.00
_cell.angle_beta   90.00
_cell.angle_gamma   90.00
#
_symmetry.space_group_name_H-M   'P 1'
#
loop_
_entity.id
_entity.type
_entity.pdbx_description
1 polymer ?
#
loop_
_entity_poly.entity_id
_entity_poly.type
_entity_poly.pdbx_seq_one_letter_code
_entity_poly.pdbx_strand_id
1 'polypeptide(L)'
;MLIFLEVKYMNFHNRKLDEELIDYNISLRILFTILSVAIIMVAFDSLGSSVSDPVGDALCKLIKVFRGNTAKGIAVVGIIVLGIQTLRGKLQWEVALVVVTAIIILFKAPDIVNMVSSDNNSSSCGVS
;
A
#
# COMPACT_ATOMS: atom_id res chain seq x y z
N MET A 1 0.56 24.42 -38.11
CA MET A 1 1.81 23.64 -37.96
C MET A 1 2.81 24.35 -37.05
N LEU A 2 3.15 25.63 -37.29
CA LEU A 2 4.07 26.40 -36.43
C LEU A 2 3.65 26.46 -34.94
N ILE A 3 2.36 26.69 -34.64
CA ILE A 3 1.83 26.68 -33.26
C ILE A 3 2.04 25.32 -32.56
N PHE A 4 1.94 24.21 -33.27
CA PHE A 4 2.17 22.88 -32.69
C PHE A 4 3.66 22.65 -32.33
N LEU A 5 4.58 23.29 -33.08
CA LEU A 5 6.01 23.22 -32.82
C LEU A 5 6.37 24.04 -31.58
N GLU A 6 5.85 25.26 -31.47
CA GLU A 6 6.03 26.13 -30.29
C GLU A 6 5.50 25.46 -29.02
N VAL A 7 4.31 24.86 -29.08
CA VAL A 7 3.75 24.11 -27.94
C VAL A 7 4.64 22.93 -27.56
N LYS A 8 5.18 22.18 -28.53
CA LYS A 8 6.09 21.06 -28.24
C LYS A 8 7.44 21.53 -27.69
N TYR A 9 7.93 22.69 -28.14
CA TYR A 9 9.17 23.30 -27.65
C TYR A 9 9.00 23.84 -26.23
N MET A 10 7.89 24.54 -25.95
CA MET A 10 7.52 24.94 -24.59
C MET A 10 7.37 23.72 -23.69
N ASN A 11 6.73 22.63 -24.15
CA ASN A 11 6.58 21.40 -23.35
C ASN A 11 7.93 20.70 -23.10
N PHE A 12 8.87 20.76 -24.03
CA PHE A 12 10.22 20.22 -23.84
C PHE A 12 11.06 21.08 -22.89
N HIS A 13 10.95 22.40 -22.97
CA HIS A 13 11.68 23.32 -22.09
C HIS A 13 11.16 23.29 -20.65
N ASN A 14 9.84 23.22 -20.44
CA ASN A 14 9.26 23.02 -19.11
C ASN A 14 9.76 21.69 -18.52
N ARG A 15 9.73 20.60 -19.28
CA ARG A 15 10.18 19.27 -18.82
C ARG A 15 11.64 19.24 -18.33
N LYS A 16 12.53 20.01 -18.95
CA LYS A 16 13.95 20.13 -18.54
C LYS A 16 14.11 20.86 -17.19
N LEU A 17 13.35 21.93 -16.98
CA LEU A 17 13.35 22.66 -15.70
C LEU A 17 12.66 21.84 -14.61
N ASP A 18 11.60 21.13 -15.00
CA ASP A 18 10.90 20.20 -14.15
C ASP A 18 11.83 19.05 -13.75
N GLU A 19 12.65 18.46 -14.65
CA GLU A 19 13.62 17.39 -14.35
C GLU A 19 14.50 17.70 -13.13
N GLU A 20 15.16 18.87 -13.10
CA GLU A 20 16.09 19.23 -12.01
C GLU A 20 15.38 19.36 -10.64
N LEU A 21 14.16 19.91 -10.62
CA LEU A 21 13.38 20.09 -9.39
C LEU A 21 12.61 18.82 -9.00
N ILE A 22 12.18 18.06 -10.01
CA ILE A 22 11.51 16.77 -9.89
C ILE A 22 12.49 15.77 -9.29
N ASP A 23 13.74 15.70 -9.74
CA ASP A 23 14.73 14.76 -9.20
C ASP A 23 14.93 14.96 -7.69
N TYR A 24 14.96 16.20 -7.20
CA TYR A 24 15.07 16.48 -5.76
C TYR A 24 13.81 16.07 -4.98
N ASN A 25 12.62 16.45 -5.45
CA ASN A 25 11.36 16.14 -4.76
C ASN A 25 10.99 14.65 -4.88
N ILE A 26 11.25 14.01 -6.02
CA ILE A 26 11.12 12.57 -6.22
C ILE A 26 12.11 11.83 -5.35
N SER A 27 13.38 12.24 -5.30
CA SER A 27 14.39 11.62 -4.42
C SER A 27 13.95 11.68 -2.95
N LEU A 28 13.50 12.84 -2.46
CA LEU A 28 12.99 12.99 -1.10
C LEU A 28 11.75 12.10 -0.85
N ARG A 29 10.82 12.04 -1.80
CA ARG A 29 9.66 11.15 -1.74
C ARG A 29 10.08 9.67 -1.69
N ILE A 30 11.00 9.25 -2.56
CA ILE A 30 11.51 7.86 -2.59
C ILE A 30 12.20 7.54 -1.27
N LEU A 31 13.03 8.42 -0.74
CA LEU A 31 13.70 8.25 0.55
C LEU A 31 12.67 8.07 1.67
N PHE A 32 11.61 8.89 1.70
CA PHE A 32 10.54 8.75 2.69
C PHE A 32 9.77 7.43 2.53
N THR A 33 9.53 6.97 1.29
CA THR A 33 8.91 5.66 1.07
C THR A 33 9.79 4.51 1.56
N ILE A 34 11.10 4.52 1.28
CA ILE A 34 12.04 3.49 1.73
C ILE A 34 12.14 3.49 3.26
N LEU A 35 12.22 4.67 3.88
CA LEU A 35 12.25 4.82 5.33
C LEU A 35 10.97 4.26 5.97
N SER A 36 9.80 4.55 5.39
CA SER A 36 8.52 4.03 5.91
C SER A 36 8.47 2.50 5.85
N VAL A 37 8.97 1.88 4.77
CA VAL A 37 9.04 0.42 4.64
C VAL A 37 10.03 -0.17 5.65
N ALA A 38 11.18 0.46 5.85
CA ALA A 38 12.16 0.01 6.85
C ALA A 38 11.59 0.04 8.28
N ILE A 39 10.86 1.10 8.65
CA ILE A 39 10.21 1.22 9.96
C ILE A 39 9.19 0.10 10.16
N ILE A 40 8.41 -0.21 9.12
CA ILE A 40 7.42 -1.29 9.15
C ILE A 40 8.10 -2.65 9.38
N MET A 41 9.20 -2.94 8.71
CA MET A 41 9.94 -4.21 8.88
C MET A 41 10.51 -4.38 10.28
N VAL A 42 11.10 -3.32 10.86
CA VAL A 42 11.61 -3.33 12.24
C VAL A 42 10.48 -3.53 13.25
N ALA A 43 9.31 -2.93 13.02
CA ALA A 43 8.15 -3.12 13.89
C ALA A 43 7.70 -4.60 13.94
N PHE A 44 7.73 -5.31 12.80
CA PHE A 44 7.36 -6.73 12.77
C PHE A 44 8.32 -7.63 13.53
N ASP A 45 9.64 -7.38 13.47
CA ASP A 45 10.64 -8.15 14.21
C ASP A 45 10.42 -8.02 15.74
N SER A 46 10.14 -6.80 16.20
CA SER A 46 9.91 -6.53 17.63
C SER A 46 8.71 -7.29 18.24
N LEU A 47 7.79 -7.81 17.42
CA LEU A 47 6.64 -8.60 17.86
C LEU A 47 6.97 -10.08 18.09
N GLY A 48 8.16 -10.55 17.70
CA GLY A 48 8.57 -11.95 17.78
C GLY A 48 9.09 -12.43 19.14
N SER A 49 8.99 -11.63 20.20
CA SER A 49 9.61 -11.92 21.49
C SER A 49 8.70 -12.74 22.42
N SER A 50 8.69 -14.04 22.16
CA SER A 50 8.25 -15.13 23.04
C SER A 50 8.35 -14.87 24.56
N VAL A 51 7.27 -14.43 25.19
CA VAL A 51 6.71 -14.90 26.48
C VAL A 51 5.42 -14.10 26.75
N SER A 52 4.27 -14.65 26.34
CA SER A 52 2.94 -14.09 26.66
C SER A 52 2.70 -12.68 26.14
N ASP A 53 2.94 -12.41 24.84
CA ASP A 53 2.80 -11.07 24.28
C ASP A 53 1.35 -10.54 24.34
N PRO A 54 1.02 -9.57 25.23
CA PRO A 54 -0.31 -8.98 25.27
C PRO A 54 -0.65 -8.26 23.95
N VAL A 55 0.38 -7.82 23.23
CA VAL A 55 0.28 -7.22 21.89
C VAL A 55 -0.22 -8.25 20.88
N GLY A 56 0.25 -9.50 20.93
CA GLY A 56 -0.20 -10.57 20.04
C GLY A 56 -1.70 -10.87 20.19
N ASP A 57 -2.22 -10.92 21.42
CA ASP A 57 -3.65 -11.13 21.67
C ASP A 57 -4.50 -9.92 21.24
N ALA A 58 -3.99 -8.69 21.44
CA ALA A 58 -4.64 -7.48 20.94
C ALA A 58 -4.71 -7.46 19.40
N LEU A 59 -3.60 -7.76 18.72
CA LEU A 59 -3.55 -7.87 17.26
C LEU A 59 -4.46 -9.01 16.78
N CYS A 60 -4.52 -10.14 17.48
CA CYS A 60 -5.43 -11.23 17.15
C CYS A 60 -6.89 -10.79 17.17
N LYS A 61 -7.32 -10.08 18.22
CA LYS A 61 -8.68 -9.55 18.32
C LYS A 61 -8.98 -8.56 17.21
N LEU A 62 -8.04 -7.68 16.88
CA LEU A 62 -8.18 -6.75 15.76
C LEU A 62 -8.28 -7.48 14.42
N ILE A 63 -7.40 -8.44 14.14
CA ILE A 63 -7.42 -9.23 12.89
C ILE A 63 -8.77 -9.95 12.75
N LYS A 64 -9.29 -10.55 13.83
CA LYS A 64 -10.63 -11.19 13.81
C LYS A 64 -11.73 -10.20 13.43
N VAL A 65 -11.70 -8.98 13.97
CA VAL A 65 -12.68 -7.93 13.62
C VAL A 65 -12.51 -7.48 12.16
N PHE A 66 -11.28 -7.21 11.71
CA PHE A 66 -10.98 -6.79 10.34
C PHE A 66 -11.22 -7.89 9.29
N ARG A 67 -11.28 -9.17 9.69
CA ARG A 67 -11.53 -10.31 8.78
C ARG A 67 -13.01 -10.66 8.61
N GLY A 68 -13.89 -10.08 9.42
CA GLY A 68 -15.32 -10.31 9.32
C GLY A 68 -15.90 -9.95 7.95
N ASN A 69 -17.02 -10.58 7.59
CA ASN A 69 -17.72 -10.34 6.32
C ASN A 69 -18.09 -8.85 6.13
N THR A 70 -18.35 -8.14 7.23
CA THR A 70 -18.62 -6.69 7.24
C THR A 70 -17.41 -5.88 6.77
N ALA A 71 -16.21 -6.17 7.26
CA ALA A 71 -14.99 -5.47 6.88
C ALA A 71 -14.61 -5.72 5.40
N LYS A 72 -14.76 -6.96 4.92
CA LYS A 72 -14.60 -7.29 3.48
C LYS A 72 -15.61 -6.51 2.63
N GLY A 73 -16.85 -6.37 3.08
CA GLY A 73 -17.88 -5.57 2.41
C GLY A 73 -17.49 -4.09 2.30
N ILE A 74 -17.03 -3.48 3.40
CA ILE A 74 -16.59 -2.07 3.43
C ILE A 74 -15.40 -1.87 2.47
N ALA A 75 -14.45 -2.81 2.40
CA ALA A 75 -13.33 -2.72 1.48
C ALA A 75 -13.76 -2.74 0.00
N VAL A 76 -14.73 -3.58 -0.35
CA VAL A 76 -15.28 -3.63 -1.72
C VAL A 76 -15.97 -2.30 -2.06
N VAL A 77 -16.75 -1.73 -1.14
CA VAL A 77 -17.36 -0.40 -1.33
C VAL A 77 -16.28 0.66 -1.53
N GLY A 78 -15.18 0.61 -0.77
CA GLY A 78 -14.03 1.49 -0.95
C GLY A 78 -13.41 1.40 -2.35
N ILE A 79 -13.19 0.19 -2.86
CA ILE A 79 -12.68 -0.03 -4.23
C ILE A 79 -13.63 0.55 -5.28
N ILE A 80 -14.94 0.40 -5.11
CA ILE A 80 -15.94 0.96 -6.04
C ILE A 80 -15.86 2.50 -6.05
N VAL A 81 -15.77 3.13 -4.88
CA VAL A 81 -15.61 4.59 -4.77
C VAL A 81 -14.31 5.05 -5.43
N LEU A 82 -13.21 4.31 -5.23
CA LEU A 82 -11.95 4.59 -5.92
C LEU A 82 -12.07 4.45 -7.44
N GLY A 83 -12.76 3.43 -7.94
CA GLY A 83 -13.03 3.27 -9.37
C GLY A 83 -13.84 4.42 -9.97
N ILE A 84 -14.84 4.93 -9.24
CA ILE A 84 -15.58 6.13 -9.67
C ILE A 84 -14.64 7.36 -9.63
N GLN A 85 -13.76 7.42 -8.64
CA GLN A 85 -12.83 8.53 -8.49
C GLN A 85 -11.78 8.56 -9.61
N THR A 86 -11.35 7.40 -10.15
CA THR A 86 -10.41 7.33 -11.28
C THR A 86 -11.05 7.80 -12.58
N LEU A 87 -12.34 7.50 -12.79
CA LEU A 87 -13.09 7.97 -13.97
C LEU A 87 -13.24 9.50 -14.04
N ARG A 88 -13.12 10.22 -12.92
CA ARG A 88 -13.12 11.70 -12.92
C ARG A 88 -11.86 12.29 -13.57
N GLY A 89 -10.90 11.48 -14.02
CA GLY A 89 -9.70 11.92 -14.74
C GLY A 89 -8.69 12.69 -13.88
N LYS A 90 -8.96 12.85 -12.57
CA LYS A 90 -8.07 13.54 -11.63
C LYS A 90 -7.06 12.61 -10.95
N LEU A 91 -7.25 11.30 -11.03
CA LEU A 91 -6.32 10.33 -10.48
C LEU A 91 -5.38 9.81 -11.57
N GLN A 92 -4.08 9.86 -11.30
CA GLN A 92 -3.07 9.20 -12.11
C GLN A 92 -3.29 7.68 -12.03
N TRP A 93 -3.23 7.02 -13.19
CA TRP A 93 -3.47 5.58 -13.29
C TRP A 93 -2.53 4.75 -12.39
N GLU A 94 -1.30 5.24 -12.19
CA GLU A 94 -0.27 4.62 -11.36
C GLU A 94 -0.71 4.54 -9.89
N VAL A 95 -1.23 5.63 -9.33
CA VAL A 95 -1.66 5.69 -7.92
C VAL A 95 -2.84 4.75 -7.66
N ALA A 96 -3.77 4.64 -8.62
CA ALA A 96 -4.91 3.75 -8.48
C ALA A 96 -4.51 2.27 -8.38
N LEU A 97 -3.54 1.83 -9.20
CA LEU A 97 -3.07 0.45 -9.21
C LEU A 97 -2.39 0.05 -7.90
N VAL A 98 -1.60 0.95 -7.33
CA VAL A 98 -0.92 0.74 -6.04
C VAL A 98 -1.94 0.51 -4.93
N VAL A 99 -3.02 1.31 -4.88
CA VAL A 99 -4.05 1.19 -3.85
C VAL A 99 -4.81 -0.13 -3.97
N VAL A 100 -5.21 -0.53 -5.19
CA VAL A 100 -5.87 -1.81 -5.42
C VAL A 100 -4.98 -2.98 -4.99
N THR A 101 -3.70 -2.95 -5.36
CA THR A 101 -2.73 -3.98 -4.99
C THR A 101 -2.54 -4.08 -3.48
N ALA A 102 -2.44 -2.94 -2.77
CA ALA A 102 -2.33 -2.91 -1.32
C ALA A 102 -3.54 -3.56 -0.63
N ILE A 103 -4.77 -3.25 -1.08
CA ILE A 103 -5.99 -3.83 -0.52
C ILE A 103 -5.99 -5.36 -0.72
N ILE A 104 -5.62 -5.84 -1.91
CA ILE A 104 -5.53 -7.28 -2.20
C ILE A 104 -4.53 -7.95 -1.25
N ILE A 105 -3.34 -7.39 -1.06
CA ILE A 105 -2.31 -7.94 -0.18
C ILE A 105 -2.81 -8.03 1.27
N LEU A 106 -3.45 -6.98 1.78
CA LEU A 106 -4.03 -6.97 3.13
C LEU A 106 -5.04 -8.11 3.31
N PHE A 107 -5.94 -8.33 2.35
CA PHE A 107 -6.91 -9.42 2.44
C PHE A 107 -6.34 -10.80 2.10
N LYS A 108 -5.24 -10.89 1.36
CA LYS A 108 -4.54 -12.14 1.02
C LYS A 108 -3.48 -12.60 2.01
N ALA A 109 -3.13 -11.77 3.00
CA ALA A 109 -2.18 -12.12 4.04
C ALA A 109 -2.39 -13.49 4.74
N PRO A 110 -3.61 -13.98 5.07
CA PRO A 110 -3.76 -15.22 5.81
C PRO A 110 -3.50 -16.45 4.93
N ASP A 111 -3.81 -16.37 3.63
CA ASP A 111 -3.46 -17.41 2.65
C ASP A 111 -1.92 -17.55 2.59
N ILE A 112 -1.20 -16.42 2.62
CA ILE A 112 0.27 -16.38 2.62
C ILE A 112 0.81 -16.97 3.93
N VAL A 113 0.27 -16.57 5.08
CA VAL A 113 0.69 -17.09 6.39
C VAL A 113 0.43 -18.59 6.48
N ASN A 114 -0.73 -19.08 6.05
CA ASN A 114 -1.06 -20.51 6.09
C ASN A 114 -0.16 -21.35 5.16
N MET A 115 0.34 -20.77 4.06
CA MET A 115 1.30 -21.44 3.19
C MET A 115 2.70 -21.53 3.81
N VAL A 116 3.09 -20.55 4.63
CA VAL A 116 4.41 -20.47 5.26
C VAL A 116 4.45 -21.20 6.61
N SER A 117 3.37 -21.15 7.39
CA SER A 117 3.21 -21.82 8.67
C SER A 117 2.96 -23.33 8.46
N SER A 118 3.99 -24.07 8.07
CA SER A 118 3.95 -25.54 8.07
C SER A 118 4.11 -26.15 9.47
N ASP A 119 4.19 -25.32 10.53
CA ASP A 119 4.53 -25.77 11.88
C ASP A 119 3.44 -25.44 12.91
N ASN A 120 3.03 -26.47 13.66
CA ASN A 120 1.83 -26.52 14.49
C ASN A 120 1.97 -25.78 15.84
N ASN A 121 2.84 -24.77 15.92
CA ASN A 121 3.13 -24.10 17.18
C ASN A 121 3.63 -22.66 16.98
N SER A 122 2.75 -21.74 16.60
CA SER A 122 2.88 -20.30 16.91
C SER A 122 1.66 -19.51 16.42
N SER A 123 0.81 -19.09 17.36
CA SER A 123 -0.21 -18.03 17.21
C SER A 123 -1.12 -18.10 15.97
N SER A 124 -2.11 -18.99 15.98
CA SER A 124 -3.21 -19.09 14.99
C SER A 124 -4.21 -17.91 15.01
N CYS A 125 -3.74 -16.68 15.10
CA CYS A 125 -4.55 -15.47 15.18
C CYS A 125 -5.14 -15.02 13.82
N GLY A 126 -5.68 -15.94 13.02
CA GLY A 126 -6.30 -15.56 11.73
C GLY A 126 -6.41 -16.65 10.66
N VAL A 127 -6.10 -17.91 11.00
CA VAL A 127 -6.19 -19.08 10.08
C VAL A 127 -7.48 -19.88 10.25
N SER A 128 -8.55 -19.27 10.76
CA SER A 128 -9.88 -19.88 10.85
C SER A 128 -10.95 -18.93 10.36
#